data_AF-A0A3P7KEC1-F1
#
_entry.id   AF-A0A3P7KEC1-F1
#
_cell.length_a   1.000
_cell.length_b   1.000
_cell.length_c   1.000
_cell.angle_alpha   90.00
_cell.angle_beta   90.00
_cell.angle_gamma   90.00
#
_symmetry.space_group_name_H-M   'P 1'
#
loop_
_entity.id
_entity.type
_entity.pdbx_description
1 polymer ?
#
loop_
_entity_poly.entity_id
_entity_poly.type
_entity_poly.pdbx_seq_one_letter_code
_entity_poly.pdbx_strand_id
1 'polypeptide(L)'
;IIEEAASINAMGKYPFELTVTDDINNKLIESLHEQKDRGFGLHNPVAYNYFSGILDQDWFIAMFNNYALHSPPLAINLADIAMISRSIQRNISLKVSNHPLPPTATDTLKSQDVINQAALTVGFAAIMSLSAVIASFANFIIYERTTKSKHMQIMYGLKHWTYWLTAFLWDFAVFFIPATLCICVFFISNLKEFTTRSTVTLTVYFIMLLYAWAELPFVYWFSSFFKSPTYGNATICVYNFITGMIGAVAVSIVEKACDSDTANILSIIWSLLFPTYGLSVCFSKAYTNERTHEACQIIDCSIQEIRKIAKECCGSSDERIYVDNMLLSTGKMGMALMVLFFLLHSIIFWLAIAAYETDFIATIKQWLRKDAMINNKIASMETFQACKEDSDVAMEREKVRKMENNDALMIVRNLEKWFGDLNAVKKISFHVAKGECFGLLGINGAGKTTTFQMLTGESKSSACDAYIHGFNIQTQWRKAYDHIGYCPQFDAVIGEMTGQETLHMFARLRGVRECDLTQITNSMIHALALDKYKNNLIKTY
;
A
#
# COMPACT_ATOMS: atom_id res chain seq x y z
N ILE A 1 21.43 -24.63 6.90
CA ILE A 1 20.80 -25.09 8.17
C ILE A 1 20.33 -26.56 8.13
N ILE A 2 19.92 -27.14 6.99
CA ILE A 2 19.59 -28.59 6.92
C ILE A 2 20.75 -29.46 6.35
N GLU A 3 21.76 -28.88 5.68
CA GLU A 3 22.99 -29.60 5.31
C GLU A 3 24.14 -29.48 6.34
N GLU A 4 24.07 -28.49 7.24
CA GLU A 4 25.08 -28.30 8.30
C GLU A 4 24.79 -29.09 9.57
N ALA A 5 23.52 -29.41 9.87
CA ALA A 5 23.19 -30.18 11.07
C ALA A 5 23.57 -31.68 10.94
N ALA A 6 23.64 -32.20 9.72
CA ALA A 6 24.04 -33.59 9.45
C ALA A 6 25.57 -33.77 9.33
N SER A 7 26.32 -32.70 9.06
CA SER A 7 27.77 -32.73 8.86
C SER A 7 28.57 -32.30 10.10
N ILE A 8 28.04 -31.43 10.96
CA ILE A 8 28.82 -30.83 12.06
C ILE A 8 29.06 -31.79 13.25
N ASN A 9 28.18 -32.76 13.51
CA ASN A 9 28.37 -33.65 14.67
C ASN A 9 28.86 -35.06 14.35
N ALA A 10 28.83 -35.51 13.09
CA ALA A 10 29.22 -36.87 12.73
C ALA A 10 30.63 -36.99 12.13
N MET A 11 31.22 -35.91 11.62
CA MET A 11 32.52 -35.98 10.91
C MET A 11 33.67 -35.23 11.62
N GLY A 12 33.42 -34.52 12.72
CA GLY A 12 34.41 -33.62 13.32
C GLY A 12 35.17 -34.11 14.56
N LYS A 13 34.76 -35.23 15.18
CA LYS A 13 35.45 -35.75 16.38
C LYS A 13 35.60 -37.27 16.29
N TYR A 14 36.84 -37.65 16.02
CA TYR A 14 37.41 -38.99 16.04
C TYR A 14 36.92 -39.94 14.94
N PRO A 15 37.83 -40.65 14.23
CA PRO A 15 37.44 -41.95 13.72
C PRO A 15 37.02 -42.76 14.95
N PHE A 16 35.76 -43.18 15.02
CA PHE A 16 35.34 -44.12 16.05
C PHE A 16 36.08 -45.44 15.77
N GLU A 17 37.31 -45.55 16.28
CA GLU A 17 37.93 -46.84 16.57
C GLU A 17 37.10 -47.47 17.69
N LEU A 18 36.05 -48.18 17.30
CA LEU A 18 35.28 -49.01 18.19
C LEU A 18 36.13 -50.24 18.53
N THR A 19 36.94 -50.11 19.58
CA THR A 19 37.52 -51.28 20.25
C THR A 19 36.38 -52.12 20.80
N VAL A 20 36.21 -53.33 20.27
CA VAL A 20 35.32 -54.36 20.79
C VAL A 20 35.69 -54.58 22.25
N THR A 21 34.87 -54.07 23.19
CA THR A 21 35.02 -54.36 24.62
C THR A 21 33.78 -55.09 25.10
N ASP A 22 34.01 -56.20 25.80
CA ASP A 22 33.00 -57.22 26.15
C ASP A 22 31.98 -56.80 27.22
N ASP A 23 32.02 -55.56 27.74
CA ASP A 23 31.07 -55.12 28.77
C ASP A 23 30.78 -53.61 28.72
N ILE A 24 29.81 -53.24 27.87
CA ILE A 24 29.41 -51.85 27.61
C ILE A 24 28.47 -51.30 28.69
N ASN A 25 27.82 -52.18 29.47
CA ASN A 25 26.95 -51.78 30.57
C ASN A 25 27.71 -50.95 31.62
N ASN A 26 28.92 -51.37 31.99
CA ASN A 26 29.73 -50.68 33.00
C ASN A 26 30.23 -49.31 32.50
N LYS A 27 30.66 -49.19 31.24
CA LYS A 27 31.05 -47.89 30.64
C LYS A 27 29.87 -46.93 30.43
N LEU A 28 28.69 -47.44 30.05
CA LEU A 28 27.48 -46.62 29.95
C LEU A 28 27.03 -46.13 31.33
N ILE A 29 27.14 -46.95 32.37
CA ILE A 29 26.82 -46.59 33.75
C ILE A 29 27.84 -45.57 34.29
N GLU A 30 29.13 -45.73 34.03
CA GLU A 30 30.17 -44.74 34.40
C GLU A 30 29.96 -43.40 33.68
N SER A 31 29.70 -43.42 32.38
CA SER A 31 29.43 -42.21 31.59
C SER A 31 28.08 -41.55 31.95
N LEU A 32 27.06 -42.31 32.39
CA LEU A 32 25.83 -41.80 32.99
C LEU A 32 26.07 -41.05 34.30
N HIS A 33 27.06 -41.50 35.10
CA HIS A 33 27.43 -40.84 36.35
C HIS A 33 28.24 -39.55 36.14
N GLU A 34 29.07 -39.50 35.09
CA GLU A 34 29.80 -38.29 34.69
C GLU A 34 28.89 -37.27 33.98
N GLN A 35 28.06 -37.72 33.05
CA GLN A 35 27.11 -36.89 32.29
C GLN A 35 25.78 -36.79 33.05
N LYS A 36 25.76 -36.06 34.17
CA LYS A 36 24.56 -35.75 34.97
C LYS A 36 23.57 -34.82 34.25
N ASP A 37 23.14 -35.14 33.04
CA ASP A 37 22.20 -34.28 32.31
C ASP A 37 21.26 -35.04 31.37
N ARG A 38 20.11 -34.43 31.05
CA ARG A 38 19.09 -34.93 30.11
C ARG A 38 19.62 -35.14 28.68
N GLY A 39 20.88 -34.76 28.41
CA GLY A 39 21.58 -34.92 27.13
C GLY A 39 22.25 -36.27 26.89
N PHE A 40 22.28 -37.20 27.86
CA PHE A 40 22.92 -38.51 27.68
C PHE A 40 22.41 -39.26 26.44
N GLY A 41 21.09 -39.25 26.19
CA GLY A 41 20.49 -39.88 25.01
C GLY A 41 20.75 -39.15 23.68
N LEU A 42 21.14 -37.87 23.71
CA LEU A 42 21.58 -37.12 22.53
C LEU A 42 23.03 -37.44 22.16
N HIS A 43 23.87 -37.72 23.15
CA HIS A 43 25.29 -38.04 22.95
C HIS A 43 25.54 -39.53 22.71
N ASN A 44 24.67 -40.41 23.21
CA ASN A 44 24.75 -41.86 23.02
C ASN A 44 23.44 -42.38 22.37
N PRO A 45 23.24 -42.15 21.05
CA PRO A 45 22.00 -42.53 20.38
C PRO A 45 21.84 -44.05 20.18
N VAL A 46 22.93 -44.81 20.29
CA VAL A 46 22.96 -46.27 20.15
C VAL A 46 23.93 -46.86 21.18
N ALA A 47 23.55 -47.99 21.76
CA ALA A 47 24.38 -48.85 22.60
C ALA A 47 24.29 -50.29 22.09
N TYR A 48 25.28 -51.12 22.39
CA TYR A 48 25.22 -52.54 22.05
C TYR A 48 25.73 -53.40 23.20
N ASN A 49 25.24 -54.62 23.27
CA ASN A 49 25.73 -55.63 24.20
C ASN A 49 25.80 -56.98 23.50
N TYR A 50 26.87 -57.72 23.77
CA TYR A 50 27.13 -59.02 23.15
C TYR A 50 27.27 -60.07 24.23
N PHE A 51 26.65 -61.22 23.98
CA PHE A 51 26.65 -62.31 24.93
C PHE A 51 27.01 -63.60 24.19
N SER A 52 28.13 -64.21 24.60
CA SER A 52 28.55 -65.52 24.09
C SER A 52 28.26 -66.63 25.10
N GLY A 53 27.80 -67.78 24.63
CA GLY A 53 27.80 -69.02 25.42
C GLY A 53 26.57 -69.28 26.30
N ILE A 54 25.44 -68.62 26.03
CA ILE A 54 24.15 -68.99 26.64
C ILE A 54 23.35 -69.75 25.57
N LEU A 55 23.07 -71.04 25.82
CA LEU A 55 22.29 -71.93 24.92
C LEU A 55 22.93 -72.23 23.55
N ASP A 56 24.26 -72.37 23.45
CA ASP A 56 24.98 -72.71 22.19
C ASP A 56 24.75 -71.70 21.04
N GLN A 57 24.20 -70.51 21.34
CA GLN A 57 23.96 -69.43 20.39
C GLN A 57 24.48 -68.09 20.93
N ASP A 58 25.13 -67.34 20.06
CA ASP A 58 25.59 -65.99 20.33
C ASP A 58 24.44 -65.00 20.10
N TRP A 59 24.22 -64.06 21.03
CA TRP A 59 23.19 -63.04 20.92
C TRP A 59 23.80 -61.63 20.99
N PHE A 60 23.35 -60.77 20.07
CA PHE A 60 23.74 -59.36 20.00
C PHE A 60 22.50 -58.49 20.20
N ILE A 61 22.56 -57.58 21.18
CA ILE A 61 21.48 -56.64 21.47
C ILE A 61 21.98 -55.24 21.11
N ALA A 62 21.36 -54.62 20.10
CA ALA A 62 21.52 -53.20 19.82
C ALA A 62 20.37 -52.42 20.47
N MET A 63 20.69 -51.51 21.38
CA MET A 63 19.75 -50.60 22.01
C MET A 63 19.85 -49.25 21.31
N PHE A 64 18.72 -48.62 20.98
CA PHE A 64 18.70 -47.32 20.33
C PHE A 64 17.77 -46.36 21.05
N ASN A 65 18.09 -45.08 20.94
CA ASN A 65 17.26 -44.02 21.48
C ASN A 65 16.27 -43.50 20.42
N ASN A 66 14.97 -43.71 20.62
CA ASN A 66 13.92 -43.31 19.67
C ASN A 66 13.70 -41.78 19.53
N TYR A 67 14.47 -40.94 20.24
CA TYR A 67 14.45 -39.48 20.04
C TYR A 67 15.10 -39.05 18.71
N ALA A 68 16.08 -39.79 18.19
CA ALA A 68 16.74 -39.48 16.93
C ALA A 68 16.14 -40.28 15.77
N LEU A 69 15.62 -39.61 14.74
CA LEU A 69 14.92 -40.22 13.59
C LEU A 69 15.73 -41.31 12.87
N HIS A 70 17.06 -41.23 12.90
CA HIS A 70 17.96 -42.18 12.24
C HIS A 70 18.65 -43.16 13.21
N SER A 71 18.32 -43.16 14.51
CA SER A 71 18.92 -44.11 15.45
C SER A 71 18.50 -45.57 15.23
N PRO A 72 17.25 -45.91 14.85
CA PRO A 72 16.90 -47.30 14.61
C PRO A 72 17.69 -47.95 13.46
N PRO A 73 17.78 -47.37 12.24
CA PRO A 73 18.56 -47.96 11.16
C PRO A 73 20.08 -47.94 11.43
N LEU A 74 20.57 -46.97 12.21
CA LEU A 74 21.97 -46.93 12.63
C LEU A 74 22.32 -48.09 13.57
N ALA A 75 21.43 -48.42 14.51
CA ALA A 75 21.62 -49.52 15.44
C ALA A 75 21.67 -50.89 14.75
N ILE A 76 20.83 -51.08 13.73
CA ILE A 76 20.86 -52.28 12.89
C ILE A 76 22.18 -52.35 12.11
N ASN A 77 22.60 -51.27 11.46
CA ASN A 77 23.86 -51.26 10.71
C ASN A 77 25.08 -51.59 11.60
N LEU A 78 25.11 -51.08 12.83
CA LEU A 78 26.17 -51.40 13.80
C LEU A 78 26.13 -52.87 14.23
N ALA A 79 24.95 -53.44 14.42
CA ALA A 79 24.79 -54.87 14.71
C ALA A 79 25.31 -55.74 13.57
N ASP A 80 24.98 -55.40 12.33
CA ASP A 80 25.42 -56.12 11.14
C ASP A 80 26.95 -56.06 10.99
N ILE A 81 27.55 -54.88 11.16
CA ILE A 81 29.01 -54.71 11.15
C ILE A 81 29.66 -55.58 12.22
N ALA A 82 29.15 -55.57 13.45
CA ALA A 82 29.71 -56.34 14.55
C ALA A 82 29.63 -57.85 14.30
N MET A 83 28.49 -58.36 13.82
CA MET A 83 28.30 -59.77 13.50
C MET A 83 29.21 -60.23 12.35
N ILE A 84 29.27 -59.44 11.26
CA ILE A 84 30.06 -59.77 10.07
C ILE A 84 31.57 -59.69 10.37
N SER A 85 32.00 -58.65 11.09
CA SER A 85 33.41 -58.46 11.46
C SER A 85 33.92 -59.63 12.30
N ARG A 86 33.09 -60.16 13.21
CA ARG A 86 33.42 -61.32 14.03
C ARG A 86 33.48 -62.61 13.23
N SER A 87 32.49 -62.86 12.37
CA SER A 87 32.44 -64.07 11.53
C SER A 87 33.65 -64.18 10.60
N ILE A 88 34.10 -63.05 10.05
CA ILE A 88 35.21 -62.99 9.09
C ILE A 88 36.57 -62.78 9.78
N GLN A 89 36.58 -62.51 11.10
CA GLN A 89 37.77 -62.14 11.90
C GLN A 89 38.59 -60.99 11.28
N ARG A 90 37.90 -60.02 10.67
CA ARG A 90 38.51 -58.82 10.07
C ARG A 90 37.67 -57.59 10.37
N ASN A 91 38.31 -56.45 10.52
CA ASN A 91 37.62 -55.16 10.64
C ASN A 91 37.02 -54.78 9.29
N ILE A 92 35.69 -54.78 9.20
CA ILE A 92 34.93 -54.43 8.00
C ILE A 92 34.13 -53.16 8.29
N SER A 93 34.15 -52.20 7.36
CA SER A 93 33.31 -51.01 7.41
C SER A 93 32.16 -51.14 6.42
N LEU A 94 30.91 -51.11 6.90
CA LEU A 94 29.71 -51.13 6.06
C LEU A 94 28.99 -49.78 6.16
N LYS A 95 28.74 -49.13 5.03
CA LYS A 95 28.05 -47.84 4.96
C LYS A 95 26.65 -48.04 4.41
N VAL A 96 25.64 -47.74 5.23
CA VAL A 96 24.23 -47.69 4.80
C VAL A 96 23.83 -46.24 4.58
N SER A 97 23.22 -45.97 3.43
CA SER A 97 22.63 -44.67 3.12
C SER A 97 21.12 -44.82 2.95
N ASN A 98 20.34 -44.05 3.71
CA ASN A 98 18.93 -43.87 3.44
C ASN A 98 18.76 -42.64 2.56
N HIS A 99 18.46 -42.85 1.27
CA HIS A 99 18.16 -41.76 0.34
C HIS A 99 16.68 -41.86 -0.05
N PRO A 100 15.87 -40.81 0.17
CA PRO A 100 14.47 -40.85 -0.19
C PRO A 100 14.30 -41.02 -1.70
N LEU A 101 13.23 -41.70 -2.10
CA LEU A 101 12.85 -41.74 -3.51
C LEU A 101 12.44 -40.32 -3.97
N PRO A 102 12.62 -39.98 -5.25
CA PRO A 102 12.15 -38.71 -5.78
C PRO A 102 10.63 -38.59 -5.55
N PRO A 103 10.14 -37.42 -5.10
CA PRO A 103 8.72 -37.24 -4.82
C PRO A 103 7.90 -37.42 -6.10
N THR A 104 6.82 -38.18 -6.01
CA THR A 104 5.87 -38.28 -7.13
C THR A 104 5.04 -37.01 -7.22
N ALA A 105 4.53 -36.68 -8.41
CA ALA A 105 3.65 -35.52 -8.60
C ALA A 105 2.43 -35.58 -7.66
N THR A 106 1.91 -36.78 -7.40
CA THR A 106 0.83 -37.02 -6.43
C THR A 106 1.22 -36.70 -4.99
N ASP A 107 2.48 -36.90 -4.59
CA ASP A 107 2.93 -36.56 -3.22
C ASP A 107 3.07 -35.06 -3.04
N THR A 108 3.54 -34.34 -4.06
CA THR A 108 3.54 -32.87 -4.08
C THR A 108 2.12 -32.29 -4.03
N LEU A 109 1.17 -32.87 -4.77
CA LEU A 109 -0.23 -32.44 -4.74
C LEU A 109 -0.93 -32.80 -3.42
N LYS A 110 -0.55 -33.90 -2.76
CA LYS A 110 -1.04 -34.21 -1.40
C LYS A 110 -0.55 -33.20 -0.35
N SER A 111 0.55 -32.51 -0.61
CA SER A 111 1.07 -31.43 0.24
C SER A 111 0.49 -30.05 -0.08
N GLN A 112 -0.68 -29.98 -0.74
CA GLN A 112 -1.30 -28.72 -1.17
C GLN A 112 -1.51 -27.72 -0.03
N ASP A 113 -1.82 -28.19 1.18
CA ASP A 113 -1.96 -27.31 2.36
C ASP A 113 -0.67 -26.54 2.69
N VAL A 114 0.49 -27.18 2.52
CA VAL A 114 1.79 -26.55 2.73
C VAL A 114 2.06 -25.51 1.65
N ILE A 115 1.70 -25.82 0.39
CA ILE A 115 1.83 -24.89 -0.74
C ILE A 115 0.93 -23.67 -0.52
N ASN A 116 -0.33 -23.88 -0.15
CA ASN A 116 -1.31 -22.82 0.09
C ASN A 116 -0.89 -21.93 1.29
N GLN A 117 -0.31 -22.50 2.34
CA GLN A 117 0.22 -21.73 3.46
C GLN A 117 1.43 -20.87 3.07
N ALA A 118 2.34 -21.41 2.25
CA ALA A 118 3.45 -20.63 1.69
C ALA A 118 2.94 -19.50 0.78
N ALA A 119 1.96 -19.80 -0.09
CA ALA A 119 1.32 -18.83 -0.97
C ALA A 119 0.69 -17.67 -0.19
N LEU A 120 -0.04 -17.99 0.89
CA LEU A 120 -0.65 -17.01 1.79
C LEU A 120 0.41 -16.14 2.49
N THR A 121 1.56 -16.72 2.85
CA THR A 121 2.67 -15.97 3.43
C THR A 121 3.24 -14.94 2.43
N VAL A 122 3.36 -15.31 1.15
CA VAL A 122 3.74 -14.39 0.07
C VAL A 122 2.69 -13.29 -0.11
N GLY A 123 1.40 -13.65 -0.07
CA GLY A 123 0.30 -12.69 -0.11
C GLY A 123 0.36 -11.66 1.03
N PHE A 124 0.61 -12.11 2.26
CA PHE A 124 0.80 -11.21 3.41
C PHE A 124 2.00 -10.28 3.24
N ALA A 125 3.12 -10.79 2.74
CA ALA A 125 4.28 -9.97 2.46
C ALA A 125 3.94 -8.86 1.43
N ALA A 126 3.20 -9.21 0.37
CA ALA A 126 2.74 -8.25 -0.64
C ALA A 126 1.81 -7.19 -0.05
N ILE A 127 0.86 -7.56 0.82
CA ILE A 127 -0.01 -6.62 1.55
C ILE A 127 0.86 -5.63 2.33
N MET A 128 1.80 -6.12 3.15
CA MET A 128 2.63 -5.28 4.00
C MET A 128 3.49 -4.31 3.20
N SER A 129 4.21 -4.80 2.19
CA SER A 129 5.16 -3.98 1.44
C SER A 129 4.45 -2.93 0.59
N LEU A 130 3.40 -3.32 -0.13
CA LEU A 130 2.76 -2.43 -1.10
C LEU A 130 1.80 -1.45 -0.45
N SER A 131 1.19 -1.80 0.69
CA SER A 131 0.42 -0.85 1.50
C SER A 131 1.28 0.31 2.00
N ALA A 132 2.51 0.03 2.44
CA ALA A 132 3.44 1.05 2.93
C ALA A 132 3.91 1.99 1.81
N VAL A 133 4.23 1.43 0.64
CA VAL A 133 4.63 2.22 -0.54
C VAL A 133 3.50 3.15 -0.96
N ILE A 134 2.27 2.64 -1.06
CA ILE A 134 1.15 3.44 -1.57
C ILE A 134 0.70 4.51 -0.58
N ALA A 135 0.71 4.20 0.73
CA ALA A 135 0.42 5.20 1.75
C ALA A 135 1.37 6.41 1.69
N SER A 136 2.64 6.21 1.28
CA SER A 136 3.66 7.26 1.26
C SER A 136 3.30 8.44 0.34
N PHE A 137 2.57 8.20 -0.76
CA PHE A 137 2.11 9.23 -1.70
C PHE A 137 1.09 10.19 -1.06
N ALA A 138 0.42 9.80 0.02
CA ALA A 138 -0.50 10.67 0.74
C ALA A 138 0.20 11.86 1.41
N ASN A 139 1.47 11.70 1.80
CA ASN A 139 2.18 12.71 2.60
C ASN A 139 2.24 14.06 1.88
N PHE A 140 2.63 14.05 0.60
CA PHE A 140 2.78 15.28 -0.19
C PHE A 140 1.43 15.96 -0.42
N ILE A 141 0.39 15.20 -0.78
CA ILE A 141 -0.96 15.73 -1.00
C ILE A 141 -1.54 16.36 0.28
N ILE A 142 -1.35 15.72 1.44
CA ILE A 142 -1.79 16.28 2.72
C ILE A 142 -0.98 17.53 3.07
N TYR A 143 0.34 17.50 2.88
CA TYR A 143 1.21 18.64 3.12
C TYR A 143 0.79 19.86 2.26
N GLU A 144 0.58 19.66 0.97
CA GLU A 144 0.22 20.73 0.03
C GLU A 144 -1.16 21.35 0.34
N ARG A 145 -2.09 20.53 0.83
CA ARG A 145 -3.41 21.00 1.25
C ARG A 145 -3.38 21.73 2.58
N THR A 146 -2.60 21.26 3.54
CA THR A 146 -2.51 21.84 4.89
C THR A 146 -1.77 23.19 4.87
N THR A 147 -0.73 23.29 4.05
CA THR A 147 -0.02 24.56 3.76
C THR A 147 -0.81 25.49 2.85
N LYS A 148 -1.93 25.04 2.26
CA LYS A 148 -2.74 25.80 1.29
C LYS A 148 -2.03 26.11 -0.03
N SER A 149 -0.90 25.47 -0.31
CA SER A 149 -0.18 25.64 -1.57
C SER A 149 -1.02 25.23 -2.78
N LYS A 150 -1.83 24.17 -2.67
CA LYS A 150 -2.78 23.77 -3.71
C LYS A 150 -3.79 24.88 -4.04
N HIS A 151 -4.33 25.54 -3.02
CA HIS A 151 -5.29 26.64 -3.19
C HIS A 151 -4.64 27.82 -3.93
N MET A 152 -3.40 28.16 -3.56
CA MET A 152 -2.62 29.17 -4.28
C MET A 152 -2.47 28.78 -5.75
N GLN A 153 -1.97 27.59 -6.07
CA GLN A 153 -1.79 27.17 -7.47
C GLN A 153 -3.09 27.28 -8.31
N ILE A 154 -4.24 26.97 -7.70
CA ILE A 154 -5.56 27.13 -8.33
C ILE A 154 -5.90 28.61 -8.58
N MET A 155 -5.60 29.51 -7.63
CA MET A 155 -5.76 30.96 -7.82
C MET A 155 -4.87 31.50 -8.96
N TYR A 156 -3.69 30.92 -9.17
CA TYR A 156 -2.77 31.31 -10.25
C TYR A 156 -3.12 30.69 -11.62
N GLY A 157 -4.25 29.99 -11.75
CA GLY A 157 -4.78 29.51 -13.03
C GLY A 157 -4.81 27.98 -13.21
N LEU A 158 -4.35 27.21 -12.23
CA LEU A 158 -4.37 25.74 -12.32
C LEU A 158 -5.82 25.21 -12.24
N LYS A 159 -6.18 24.33 -13.19
CA LYS A 159 -7.47 23.62 -13.16
C LYS A 159 -7.37 22.40 -12.23
N HIS A 160 -8.43 22.16 -11.44
CA HIS A 160 -8.52 20.98 -10.56
C HIS A 160 -8.24 19.65 -11.27
N TRP A 161 -8.76 19.45 -12.48
CA TRP A 161 -8.51 18.22 -13.25
C TRP A 161 -7.03 18.07 -13.65
N THR A 162 -6.40 19.15 -14.10
CA THR A 162 -4.99 19.15 -14.48
C THR A 162 -4.10 18.86 -13.27
N TYR A 163 -4.43 19.40 -12.10
CA TYR A 163 -3.75 19.08 -10.84
C TYR A 163 -3.79 17.57 -10.54
N TRP A 164 -4.98 16.96 -10.50
CA TRP A 164 -5.08 15.54 -10.15
C TRP A 164 -4.49 14.61 -11.21
N LEU A 165 -4.63 14.95 -12.49
CA LEU A 165 -4.02 14.17 -13.57
C LEU A 165 -2.49 14.22 -13.50
N THR A 166 -1.90 15.40 -13.26
CA THR A 166 -0.44 15.52 -13.16
C THR A 166 0.11 14.82 -11.92
N ALA A 167 -0.56 14.95 -10.77
CA ALA A 167 -0.22 14.20 -9.56
C ALA A 167 -0.28 12.68 -9.80
N PHE A 168 -1.37 12.18 -10.40
CA PHE A 168 -1.52 10.75 -10.70
C PHE A 168 -0.45 10.23 -11.65
N LEU A 169 -0.19 10.94 -12.75
CA LEU A 169 0.82 10.50 -13.72
C LEU A 169 2.23 10.48 -13.11
N TRP A 170 2.55 11.46 -12.27
CA TRP A 170 3.82 11.51 -11.57
C TRP A 170 3.96 10.38 -10.54
N ASP A 171 2.98 10.20 -9.66
CA ASP A 171 3.03 9.16 -8.63
C ASP A 171 3.02 7.76 -9.26
N PHE A 172 2.23 7.56 -10.33
CA PHE A 172 2.23 6.32 -11.10
C PHE A 172 3.59 6.05 -11.74
N ALA A 173 4.25 7.08 -12.32
CA ALA A 173 5.60 6.95 -12.86
C ALA A 173 6.63 6.60 -11.77
N VAL A 174 6.55 7.24 -10.60
CA VAL A 174 7.42 6.93 -9.46
C VAL A 174 7.19 5.51 -8.95
N PHE A 175 5.96 4.99 -9.01
CA PHE A 175 5.64 3.61 -8.59
C PHE A 175 6.32 2.53 -9.44
N PHE A 176 6.76 2.83 -10.68
CA PHE A 176 7.57 1.88 -11.45
C PHE A 176 8.87 1.49 -10.72
N ILE A 177 9.44 2.39 -9.91
CA ILE A 177 10.68 2.14 -9.17
C ILE A 177 10.50 1.03 -8.13
N PRO A 178 9.60 1.13 -7.13
CA PRO A 178 9.40 0.05 -6.16
C PRO A 178 8.89 -1.24 -6.82
N ALA A 179 8.08 -1.16 -7.89
CA ALA A 179 7.62 -2.35 -8.61
C ALA A 179 8.77 -3.11 -9.30
N THR A 180 9.68 -2.40 -9.97
CA THR A 180 10.86 -3.02 -10.60
C THR A 180 11.83 -3.56 -9.56
N LEU A 181 12.07 -2.82 -8.47
CA LEU A 181 12.90 -3.29 -7.35
C LEU A 181 12.36 -4.59 -6.74
N CYS A 182 11.04 -4.72 -6.59
CA CYS A 182 10.41 -5.94 -6.09
C CYS A 182 10.75 -7.16 -6.97
N ILE A 183 10.61 -7.03 -8.29
CA ILE A 183 10.96 -8.09 -9.24
C ILE A 183 12.47 -8.39 -9.21
N CYS A 184 13.32 -7.36 -9.15
CA CYS A 184 14.77 -7.56 -9.02
C CYS A 184 15.13 -8.38 -7.76
N VAL A 185 14.46 -8.14 -6.64
CA VAL A 185 14.67 -8.92 -5.41
C VAL A 185 14.26 -10.38 -5.61
N PHE A 186 13.20 -10.67 -6.37
CA PHE A 186 12.81 -12.06 -6.68
C PHE A 186 13.87 -12.79 -7.49
N PHE A 187 14.50 -12.13 -8.47
CA PHE A 187 15.63 -12.69 -9.22
C PHE A 187 16.87 -12.90 -8.34
N ILE A 188 17.23 -11.91 -7.50
CA ILE A 188 18.38 -12.01 -6.59
C ILE A 188 18.20 -13.15 -5.58
N SER A 189 16.97 -13.33 -5.10
CA SER A 189 16.61 -14.36 -4.10
C SER A 189 16.39 -15.74 -4.73
N ASN A 190 16.47 -15.85 -6.05
CA ASN A 190 16.25 -17.08 -6.83
C ASN A 190 14.89 -17.74 -6.53
N LEU A 191 13.82 -16.93 -6.44
CA LEU A 191 12.46 -17.39 -6.23
C LEU A 191 11.87 -17.95 -7.52
N LYS A 192 12.09 -19.25 -7.74
CA LYS A 192 11.71 -19.97 -8.97
C LYS A 192 10.24 -19.79 -9.34
N GLU A 193 9.36 -19.75 -8.35
CA GLU A 193 7.91 -19.62 -8.55
C GLU A 193 7.51 -18.32 -9.28
N PHE A 194 8.34 -17.27 -9.22
CA PHE A 194 8.10 -16.00 -9.91
C PHE A 194 9.09 -15.71 -11.03
N THR A 195 10.22 -16.42 -11.10
CA THR A 195 11.31 -16.14 -12.06
C THR A 195 11.45 -17.17 -13.17
N THR A 196 10.90 -18.39 -13.03
CA THR A 196 11.07 -19.47 -14.03
C THR A 196 10.43 -19.12 -15.37
N ARG A 197 9.18 -18.63 -15.37
CA ARG A 197 8.45 -18.27 -16.58
C ARG A 197 8.31 -16.76 -16.69
N SER A 198 8.83 -16.19 -17.78
CA SER A 198 8.72 -14.76 -18.08
C SER A 198 7.27 -14.27 -18.15
N THR A 199 6.33 -15.12 -18.58
CA THR A 199 4.89 -14.83 -18.60
C THR A 199 4.34 -14.54 -17.22
N VAL A 200 4.78 -15.26 -16.19
CA VAL A 200 4.33 -15.05 -14.80
C VAL A 200 4.98 -13.83 -14.20
N THR A 201 6.29 -13.63 -14.42
CA THR A 201 6.98 -12.42 -13.98
C THR A 201 6.30 -11.16 -14.53
N LEU A 202 5.99 -11.14 -15.84
CA LEU A 202 5.29 -10.02 -16.48
C LEU A 202 3.86 -9.86 -15.96
N THR A 203 3.17 -10.97 -15.67
CA THR A 203 1.82 -10.95 -15.11
C THR A 203 1.79 -10.33 -13.71
N VAL A 204 2.68 -10.77 -12.81
CA VAL A 204 2.78 -10.21 -11.45
C VAL A 204 3.17 -8.74 -11.50
N TYR A 205 4.11 -8.37 -12.35
CA TYR A 205 4.50 -6.98 -12.56
C TYR A 205 3.32 -6.12 -13.05
N PHE A 206 2.57 -6.59 -14.04
CA PHE A 206 1.39 -5.91 -14.54
C PHE A 206 0.29 -5.76 -13.47
N ILE A 207 0.09 -6.77 -12.62
CA ILE A 207 -0.86 -6.69 -11.50
C ILE A 207 -0.44 -5.65 -10.47
N MET A 208 0.85 -5.53 -10.16
CA MET A 208 1.33 -4.46 -9.26
C MET A 208 1.03 -3.08 -9.84
N LEU A 209 1.22 -2.89 -11.15
CA LEU A 209 0.87 -1.64 -11.83
C LEU A 209 -0.63 -1.37 -11.84
N LEU A 210 -1.46 -2.37 -12.12
CA LEU A 210 -2.92 -2.25 -12.06
C LEU A 210 -3.42 -1.93 -10.64
N TYR A 211 -2.78 -2.50 -9.63
CA TYR A 211 -3.06 -2.19 -8.23
C TYR A 211 -2.75 -0.71 -7.93
N ALA A 212 -1.59 -0.19 -8.34
CA ALA A 212 -1.30 1.23 -8.18
C ALA A 212 -2.27 2.13 -8.95
N TRP A 213 -2.67 1.73 -10.16
CA TRP A 213 -3.67 2.46 -10.94
C TRP A 213 -5.02 2.57 -10.19
N ALA A 214 -5.42 1.53 -9.48
CA ALA A 214 -6.65 1.50 -8.68
C ALA A 214 -6.52 2.22 -7.33
N GLU A 215 -5.38 2.04 -6.65
CA GLU A 215 -5.20 2.44 -5.25
C GLU A 215 -4.71 3.90 -5.08
N LEU A 216 -3.96 4.45 -6.04
CA LEU A 216 -3.54 5.86 -5.94
C LEU A 216 -4.72 6.84 -5.84
N PRO A 217 -5.78 6.72 -6.66
CA PRO A 217 -6.98 7.55 -6.51
C PRO A 217 -7.68 7.35 -5.16
N PHE A 218 -7.67 6.13 -4.60
CA PHE A 218 -8.18 5.88 -3.25
C PHE A 218 -7.37 6.67 -2.22
N VAL A 219 -6.04 6.64 -2.29
CA VAL A 219 -5.17 7.40 -1.39
C VAL A 219 -5.45 8.89 -1.49
N TYR A 220 -5.63 9.45 -2.69
CA TYR A 220 -5.97 10.86 -2.86
C TYR A 220 -7.30 11.22 -2.20
N TRP A 221 -8.34 10.44 -2.46
CA TRP A 221 -9.64 10.65 -1.85
C TRP A 221 -9.58 10.50 -0.32
N PHE A 222 -8.95 9.45 0.19
CA PHE A 222 -8.90 9.16 1.62
C PHE A 222 -7.97 10.14 2.36
N SER A 223 -6.91 10.64 1.71
CA SER A 223 -6.04 11.70 2.23
C SER A 223 -6.84 12.96 2.60
N SER A 224 -7.98 13.18 1.96
CA SER A 224 -8.84 14.34 2.19
C SER A 224 -9.42 14.40 3.62
N PHE A 225 -9.44 13.31 4.37
CA PHE A 225 -9.94 13.33 5.75
C PHE A 225 -8.88 13.76 6.79
N PHE A 226 -7.60 13.85 6.41
CA PHE A 226 -6.51 14.04 7.38
C PHE A 226 -5.89 15.43 7.37
N LYS A 227 -5.73 16.03 8.55
CA LYS A 227 -5.10 17.37 8.72
C LYS A 227 -3.59 17.32 8.98
N SER A 228 -3.02 16.15 9.26
CA SER A 228 -1.59 15.98 9.53
C SER A 228 -1.01 14.95 8.56
N PRO A 229 0.11 15.23 7.87
CA PRO A 229 0.71 14.31 6.90
C PRO A 229 1.11 12.97 7.53
N THR A 230 1.88 13.01 8.63
CA THR A 230 2.38 11.80 9.30
C THR A 230 1.25 10.90 9.81
N TYR A 231 0.23 11.51 10.41
CA TYR A 231 -0.94 10.78 10.89
C TYR A 231 -1.72 10.17 9.73
N GLY A 232 -1.97 10.94 8.65
CA GLY A 232 -2.69 10.45 7.48
C GLY A 232 -1.98 9.27 6.81
N ASN A 233 -0.68 9.37 6.57
CA ASN A 233 0.11 8.27 6.02
C ASN A 233 0.05 7.00 6.89
N ALA A 234 0.22 7.14 8.21
CA ALA A 234 0.14 6.00 9.12
C ALA A 234 -1.26 5.36 9.11
N THR A 235 -2.33 6.17 9.14
CA THR A 235 -3.70 5.65 9.11
C THR A 235 -4.05 4.96 7.79
N ILE A 236 -3.63 5.51 6.64
CA ILE A 236 -3.84 4.90 5.32
C ILE A 236 -3.11 3.56 5.24
N CYS A 237 -1.85 3.51 5.68
CA CYS A 237 -1.07 2.27 5.72
C CYS A 237 -1.73 1.21 6.62
N VAL A 238 -2.17 1.59 7.83
CA VAL A 238 -2.83 0.69 8.77
C VAL A 238 -4.18 0.20 8.22
N TYR A 239 -4.96 1.08 7.58
CA TYR A 239 -6.22 0.71 6.95
C TYR A 239 -6.01 -0.35 5.86
N ASN A 240 -5.05 -0.13 4.94
CA ASN A 240 -4.75 -1.08 3.87
C ASN A 240 -4.23 -2.42 4.41
N PHE A 241 -3.37 -2.37 5.42
CA PHE A 241 -2.86 -3.56 6.09
C PHE A 241 -3.99 -4.36 6.75
N ILE A 242 -4.83 -3.73 7.58
CA ILE A 242 -5.91 -4.40 8.31
C ILE A 242 -6.95 -4.99 7.34
N THR A 243 -7.38 -4.23 6.35
CA THR A 243 -8.41 -4.68 5.39
C THR A 243 -7.91 -5.86 4.53
N GLY A 244 -6.63 -5.84 4.14
CA GLY A 244 -5.97 -6.94 3.46
C GLY A 244 -5.82 -8.18 4.33
N MET A 245 -5.29 -8.02 5.54
CA MET A 245 -5.01 -9.13 6.47
C MET A 245 -6.27 -9.82 6.96
N ILE A 246 -7.31 -9.06 7.34
CA ILE A 246 -8.58 -9.64 7.79
C ILE A 246 -9.19 -10.50 6.68
N GLY A 247 -9.19 -10.02 5.44
CA GLY A 247 -9.68 -10.78 4.29
C GLY A 247 -8.95 -12.10 4.10
N ALA A 248 -7.62 -12.04 4.08
CA ALA A 248 -6.79 -13.22 3.86
C ALA A 248 -6.87 -14.25 4.99
N VAL A 249 -6.95 -13.81 6.25
CA VAL A 249 -7.16 -14.73 7.38
C VAL A 249 -8.57 -15.30 7.37
N ALA A 250 -9.60 -14.47 7.18
CA ALA A 250 -10.99 -14.90 7.22
C ALA A 250 -11.30 -15.93 6.11
N VAL A 251 -10.87 -15.67 4.89
CA VAL A 251 -11.10 -16.56 3.75
C VAL A 251 -10.40 -17.90 3.95
N SER A 252 -9.15 -17.91 4.43
CA SER A 252 -8.43 -19.17 4.68
C SER A 252 -8.99 -19.98 5.85
N ILE A 253 -9.57 -19.32 6.87
CA ILE A 253 -10.31 -20.03 7.93
C ILE A 253 -11.56 -20.68 7.35
N VAL A 254 -12.34 -19.97 6.54
CA VAL A 254 -13.57 -20.49 5.93
C VAL A 254 -13.26 -21.65 4.97
N GLU A 255 -12.17 -21.57 4.21
CA GLU A 255 -11.73 -22.65 3.31
C GLU A 255 -11.41 -23.93 4.08
N LYS A 256 -10.80 -23.82 5.26
CA LYS A 256 -10.46 -24.98 6.11
C LYS A 256 -11.63 -25.49 6.96
N ALA A 257 -12.57 -24.62 7.36
CA ALA A 257 -13.62 -24.95 8.31
C ALA A 257 -14.96 -25.33 7.65
N CYS A 258 -15.28 -24.75 6.49
CA CYS A 258 -16.56 -24.93 5.81
C CYS A 258 -16.39 -25.67 4.47
N ASP A 259 -16.24 -24.91 3.39
CA ASP A 259 -16.13 -25.44 2.03
C ASP A 259 -15.45 -24.43 1.10
N SER A 260 -14.78 -24.97 0.07
CA SER A 260 -14.00 -24.21 -0.90
C SER A 260 -14.85 -23.26 -1.75
N ASP A 261 -16.12 -23.60 -2.05
CA ASP A 261 -16.99 -22.74 -2.86
C ASP A 261 -17.46 -21.52 -2.06
N THR A 262 -17.76 -21.72 -0.78
CA THR A 262 -18.13 -20.62 0.14
C THR A 262 -16.95 -19.67 0.34
N ALA A 263 -15.75 -20.21 0.52
CA ALA A 263 -14.53 -19.41 0.65
C ALA A 263 -14.25 -18.57 -0.62
N ASN A 264 -14.47 -19.15 -1.81
CA ASN A 264 -14.32 -18.44 -3.08
C ASN A 264 -15.30 -17.27 -3.22
N ILE A 265 -16.57 -17.45 -2.83
CA ILE A 265 -17.57 -16.35 -2.84
C ILE A 265 -17.14 -15.23 -1.90
N LEU A 266 -16.72 -15.57 -0.67
CA LEU A 266 -16.24 -14.58 0.30
C LEU A 266 -15.02 -13.84 -0.23
N SER A 267 -14.09 -14.54 -0.87
CA SER A 267 -12.90 -13.96 -1.51
C SER A 267 -13.26 -12.97 -2.61
N ILE A 268 -14.25 -13.29 -3.45
CA ILE A 268 -14.74 -12.38 -4.50
C ILE A 268 -15.34 -11.12 -3.89
N ILE A 269 -16.21 -11.25 -2.88
CA ILE A 269 -16.84 -10.10 -2.21
C ILE A 269 -15.79 -9.22 -1.54
N TRP A 270 -14.83 -9.81 -0.82
CA TRP A 270 -13.80 -9.04 -0.12
C TRP A 270 -12.84 -8.35 -1.10
N SER A 271 -12.53 -8.99 -2.24
CA SER A 271 -11.70 -8.38 -3.29
C SER A 271 -12.40 -7.24 -4.03
N LEU A 272 -13.74 -7.27 -4.09
CA LEU A 272 -14.55 -6.18 -4.63
C LEU A 272 -14.60 -4.96 -3.69
N LEU A 273 -14.44 -5.16 -2.38
CA LEU A 273 -14.48 -4.08 -1.39
C LEU A 273 -13.09 -3.49 -1.12
N PHE A 274 -12.06 -4.36 -1.09
CA PHE A 274 -10.71 -3.99 -0.68
C PHE A 274 -9.69 -4.44 -1.73
N PRO A 275 -9.16 -3.52 -2.55
CA PRO A 275 -8.21 -3.85 -3.62
C PRO A 275 -6.90 -4.46 -3.08
N THR A 276 -6.45 -4.04 -1.90
CA THR A 276 -5.25 -4.59 -1.23
C THR A 276 -5.39 -6.09 -0.93
N TYR A 277 -6.59 -6.57 -0.60
CA TYR A 277 -6.84 -8.01 -0.47
C TYR A 277 -6.81 -8.71 -1.84
N GLY A 278 -7.43 -8.12 -2.87
CA GLY A 278 -7.39 -8.66 -4.23
C GLY A 278 -5.97 -8.84 -4.76
N LEU A 279 -5.06 -7.91 -4.43
CA LEU A 279 -3.63 -8.01 -4.73
C LEU A 279 -2.99 -9.24 -4.06
N SER A 280 -3.25 -9.43 -2.76
CA SER A 280 -2.77 -10.61 -2.02
C SER A 280 -3.20 -11.90 -2.68
N VAL A 281 -4.47 -11.98 -3.10
CA VAL A 281 -5.02 -13.15 -3.79
C VAL A 281 -4.30 -13.39 -5.11
N CYS A 282 -3.99 -12.35 -5.88
CA CYS A 282 -3.23 -12.48 -7.12
C CYS A 282 -1.83 -13.06 -6.89
N PHE A 283 -1.11 -12.58 -5.87
CA PHE A 283 0.20 -13.12 -5.49
C PHE A 283 0.12 -14.58 -5.03
N SER A 284 -0.83 -14.91 -4.16
CA SER A 284 -1.04 -16.29 -3.68
C SER A 284 -1.40 -17.23 -4.83
N LYS A 285 -2.32 -16.82 -5.72
CA LYS A 285 -2.70 -17.64 -6.88
C LYS A 285 -1.53 -17.82 -7.84
N ALA A 286 -0.71 -16.79 -8.08
CA ALA A 286 0.43 -16.88 -9.00
C ALA A 286 1.48 -17.87 -8.47
N TYR A 287 1.76 -17.80 -7.17
CA TYR A 287 2.64 -18.75 -6.49
C TYR A 287 2.11 -20.19 -6.58
N THR A 288 0.84 -20.41 -6.21
CA THR A 288 0.25 -21.75 -6.24
C THR A 288 0.19 -22.31 -7.66
N ASN A 289 -0.15 -21.48 -8.66
CA ASN A 289 -0.26 -21.89 -10.06
C ASN A 289 1.08 -22.36 -10.64
N GLU A 290 2.17 -21.64 -10.38
CA GLU A 290 3.49 -22.06 -10.87
C GLU A 290 4.00 -23.31 -10.15
N ARG A 291 3.76 -23.41 -8.83
CA ARG A 291 4.16 -24.60 -8.08
C ARG A 291 3.42 -25.85 -8.53
N THR A 292 2.11 -25.75 -8.80
CA THR A 292 1.32 -26.87 -9.32
C THR A 292 1.68 -27.20 -10.77
N HIS A 293 1.95 -26.18 -11.59
CA HIS A 293 2.43 -26.38 -12.96
C HIS A 293 3.77 -27.14 -12.99
N GLU A 294 4.76 -26.75 -12.18
CA GLU A 294 6.04 -27.48 -12.07
C GLU A 294 5.86 -28.93 -11.62
N ALA A 295 4.97 -29.18 -10.64
CA ALA A 295 4.67 -30.54 -10.19
C ALA A 295 4.02 -31.40 -11.30
N CYS A 296 3.15 -30.80 -12.10
CA CYS A 296 2.49 -31.47 -13.21
C CYS A 296 3.43 -31.76 -14.40
N GLN A 297 4.52 -31.00 -14.59
CA GLN A 297 5.49 -31.24 -15.67
C GLN A 297 6.28 -32.55 -15.51
N ILE A 298 6.38 -33.09 -14.30
CA ILE A 298 7.04 -34.38 -14.04
C ILE A 298 6.24 -35.54 -14.66
N ILE A 299 4.93 -35.35 -14.89
CA ILE A 299 4.04 -36.38 -15.44
C ILE A 299 4.10 -36.35 -16.97
N ASP A 300 4.41 -37.50 -17.58
CA ASP A 300 4.31 -37.65 -19.02
C ASP A 300 2.85 -37.83 -19.47
N CYS A 301 2.23 -36.71 -19.85
CA CYS A 301 0.86 -36.69 -20.35
C CYS A 301 0.67 -37.33 -21.74
N SER A 302 1.74 -37.76 -22.43
CA SER A 302 1.64 -38.46 -23.71
C SER A 302 1.09 -39.89 -23.55
N ILE A 303 1.25 -40.47 -22.36
CA ILE A 303 0.81 -41.83 -22.05
C ILE A 303 -0.68 -41.82 -21.69
N GLN A 304 -1.49 -42.50 -22.50
CA GLN A 304 -2.96 -42.46 -22.40
C GLN A 304 -3.51 -42.99 -21.07
N GLU A 305 -2.87 -44.00 -20.46
CA GLU A 305 -3.26 -44.51 -19.15
C GLU A 305 -2.94 -43.53 -18.02
N ILE A 306 -1.79 -42.85 -18.08
CA ILE A 306 -1.44 -41.80 -17.12
C ILE A 306 -2.40 -40.62 -17.26
N ARG A 307 -2.78 -40.25 -18.49
CA ARG A 307 -3.76 -39.19 -18.73
C ARG A 307 -5.14 -39.47 -18.13
N LYS A 308 -5.56 -40.73 -18.06
CA LYS A 308 -6.83 -41.12 -17.42
C LYS A 308 -6.77 -41.04 -15.89
N ILE A 309 -5.59 -41.30 -15.31
CA ILE A 309 -5.36 -41.31 -13.86
C ILE A 309 -5.08 -39.90 -13.33
N ALA A 310 -4.18 -39.16 -14.00
CA ALA A 310 -3.73 -37.82 -13.63
C ALA A 310 -4.48 -36.72 -14.40
N LYS A 311 -5.82 -36.76 -14.38
CA LYS A 311 -6.66 -35.75 -15.05
C LYS A 311 -6.40 -34.33 -14.54
N GLU A 312 -6.05 -34.20 -13.26
CA GLU A 312 -5.68 -32.95 -12.59
C GLU A 312 -4.52 -32.19 -13.25
N CYS A 313 -3.62 -32.91 -13.93
CA CYS A 313 -2.49 -32.34 -14.67
C CYS A 313 -2.64 -32.43 -16.19
N CYS A 314 -3.19 -33.54 -16.70
CA CYS A 314 -3.24 -33.88 -18.13
C CYS A 314 -4.63 -33.76 -18.78
N GLY A 315 -5.63 -33.33 -18.02
CA GLY A 315 -7.02 -33.19 -18.44
C GLY A 315 -7.26 -32.01 -19.40
N SER A 316 -8.54 -31.78 -19.68
CA SER A 316 -9.02 -30.57 -20.35
C SER A 316 -8.89 -29.33 -19.47
N SER A 317 -9.04 -28.12 -20.02
CA SER A 317 -8.79 -26.85 -19.29
C SER A 317 -9.60 -26.69 -18.01
N ASP A 318 -10.77 -27.32 -17.90
CA ASP A 318 -11.63 -27.26 -16.71
C ASP A 318 -11.30 -28.35 -15.68
N GLU A 319 -10.60 -29.42 -16.11
CA GLU A 319 -10.17 -30.52 -15.23
C GLU A 319 -8.77 -30.27 -14.64
N ARG A 320 -8.00 -29.32 -15.19
CA ARG A 320 -6.67 -28.97 -14.72
C ARG A 320 -6.71 -28.07 -13.49
N ILE A 321 -5.80 -28.33 -12.55
CA ILE A 321 -5.65 -27.51 -11.33
C ILE A 321 -4.87 -26.21 -11.61
N TYR A 322 -4.08 -26.15 -12.68
CA TYR A 322 -3.31 -24.97 -13.09
C TYR A 322 -3.83 -24.40 -14.41
N VAL A 323 -3.49 -23.13 -14.67
CA VAL A 323 -3.90 -22.40 -15.88
C VAL A 323 -2.67 -21.79 -16.56
N ASP A 324 -2.58 -21.94 -17.89
CA ASP A 324 -1.48 -21.39 -18.68
C ASP A 324 -1.55 -19.85 -18.83
N ASN A 325 -2.76 -19.33 -19.09
CA ASN A 325 -3.03 -17.89 -19.22
C ASN A 325 -3.79 -17.36 -18.01
N MET A 326 -3.06 -17.02 -16.97
CA MET A 326 -3.62 -16.63 -15.67
C MET A 326 -4.42 -15.31 -15.71
N LEU A 327 -4.01 -14.36 -16.57
CA LEU A 327 -4.62 -13.03 -16.67
C LEU A 327 -6.05 -13.03 -17.23
N LEU A 328 -6.32 -13.82 -18.28
CA LEU A 328 -7.62 -13.82 -18.97
C LEU A 328 -8.57 -14.93 -18.51
N SER A 329 -8.09 -15.91 -17.75
CA SER A 329 -8.95 -16.97 -17.26
C SER A 329 -9.92 -16.46 -16.18
N THR A 330 -11.17 -16.89 -16.28
CA THR A 330 -12.26 -16.59 -15.33
C THR A 330 -12.51 -17.73 -14.33
N GLY A 331 -11.79 -18.85 -14.47
CA GLY A 331 -11.89 -19.99 -13.55
C GLY A 331 -11.38 -19.68 -12.13
N LYS A 332 -11.50 -20.65 -11.21
CA LYS A 332 -11.09 -20.49 -9.80
C LYS A 332 -9.64 -20.00 -9.63
N MET A 333 -8.73 -20.45 -10.50
CA MET A 333 -7.31 -20.04 -10.51
C MET A 333 -7.01 -18.83 -11.40
N GLY A 334 -8.00 -18.33 -12.12
CA GLY A 334 -7.90 -17.14 -12.96
C GLY A 334 -7.91 -15.83 -12.17
N MET A 335 -7.40 -14.77 -12.81
CA MET A 335 -7.32 -13.41 -12.25
C MET A 335 -8.14 -12.36 -13.02
N ALA A 336 -8.86 -12.76 -14.08
CA ALA A 336 -9.61 -11.82 -14.92
C ALA A 336 -10.61 -10.98 -14.10
N LEU A 337 -11.29 -11.60 -13.13
CA LEU A 337 -12.22 -10.91 -12.25
C LEU A 337 -11.54 -9.87 -11.36
N MET A 338 -10.33 -10.17 -10.87
CA MET A 338 -9.54 -9.24 -10.03
C MET A 338 -9.09 -8.02 -10.85
N VAL A 339 -8.68 -8.24 -12.10
CA VAL A 339 -8.35 -7.15 -13.03
C VAL A 339 -9.56 -6.23 -13.25
N LEU A 340 -10.74 -6.81 -13.48
CA LEU A 340 -11.98 -6.04 -13.62
C LEU A 340 -12.31 -5.24 -12.35
N PHE A 341 -12.11 -5.83 -11.17
CA PHE A 341 -12.29 -5.11 -9.91
C PHE A 341 -11.33 -3.94 -9.78
N PHE A 342 -10.03 -4.09 -10.08
CA PHE A 342 -9.10 -2.95 -10.04
C PHE A 342 -9.51 -1.80 -10.96
N LEU A 343 -9.95 -2.10 -12.18
CA LEU A 343 -10.46 -1.09 -13.10
C LEU A 343 -11.73 -0.40 -12.56
N LEU A 344 -12.64 -1.17 -11.96
CA LEU A 344 -13.85 -0.62 -11.34
C LEU A 344 -13.51 0.30 -10.15
N HIS A 345 -12.61 -0.13 -9.26
CA HIS A 345 -12.15 0.69 -8.12
C HIS A 345 -11.58 2.02 -8.60
N SER A 346 -10.72 2.01 -9.62
CA SER A 346 -10.18 3.23 -10.23
C SER A 346 -11.31 4.20 -10.61
N ILE A 347 -12.33 3.73 -11.33
CA ILE A 347 -13.45 4.59 -11.75
C ILE A 347 -14.19 5.15 -10.54
N ILE A 348 -14.50 4.32 -9.54
CA ILE A 348 -15.21 4.74 -8.33
C ILE A 348 -14.43 5.82 -7.58
N PHE A 349 -13.13 5.65 -7.37
CA PHE A 349 -12.33 6.61 -6.62
C PHE A 349 -12.07 7.91 -7.39
N TRP A 350 -11.93 7.86 -8.72
CA TRP A 350 -11.91 9.07 -9.54
C TRP A 350 -13.21 9.86 -9.45
N LEU A 351 -14.36 9.18 -9.42
CA LEU A 351 -15.66 9.82 -9.18
C LEU A 351 -15.74 10.41 -7.77
N ALA A 352 -15.18 9.74 -6.76
CA ALA A 352 -15.13 10.24 -5.39
C ALA A 352 -14.29 11.53 -5.25
N ILE A 353 -13.13 11.60 -5.93
CA ILE A 353 -12.32 12.82 -6.01
C ILE A 353 -13.09 13.93 -6.71
N ALA A 354 -13.70 13.64 -7.87
CA ALA A 354 -14.48 14.63 -8.61
C ALA A 354 -15.66 15.17 -7.78
N ALA A 355 -16.34 14.31 -7.02
CA ALA A 355 -17.43 14.68 -6.13
C ALA A 355 -16.97 15.55 -4.95
N TYR A 356 -15.78 15.27 -4.39
CA TYR A 356 -15.16 16.09 -3.35
C TYR A 356 -14.81 17.50 -3.87
N GLU A 357 -14.16 17.58 -5.03
CA GLU A 357 -13.71 18.87 -5.61
C GLU A 357 -14.86 19.76 -6.11
N THR A 358 -15.93 19.16 -6.62
CA THR A 358 -17.09 19.92 -7.10
C THR A 358 -18.06 20.30 -5.99
N ASP A 359 -17.77 19.94 -4.73
CA ASP A 359 -18.72 20.01 -3.62
C ASP A 359 -20.09 19.45 -4.03
N PHE A 360 -20.11 18.33 -4.74
CA PHE A 360 -21.29 17.73 -5.35
C PHE A 360 -22.43 17.51 -4.34
N ILE A 361 -22.08 17.24 -3.07
CA ILE A 361 -23.01 17.13 -1.95
C ILE A 361 -23.72 18.45 -1.65
N ALA A 362 -23.05 19.60 -1.78
CA ALA A 362 -23.67 20.92 -1.64
C ALA A 362 -24.59 21.22 -2.83
N THR A 363 -24.20 20.82 -4.04
CA THR A 363 -25.04 20.96 -5.26
C THR A 363 -26.28 20.06 -5.18
N ILE A 364 -26.15 18.82 -4.72
CA ILE A 364 -27.28 17.92 -4.46
C ILE A 364 -28.14 18.45 -3.32
N LYS A 365 -27.57 18.93 -2.21
CA LYS A 365 -28.37 19.57 -1.13
C LYS A 365 -29.09 20.82 -1.62
N GLN A 366 -28.49 21.63 -2.49
CA GLN A 366 -29.15 22.79 -3.11
C GLN A 366 -30.22 22.36 -4.10
N TRP A 367 -30.02 21.26 -4.84
CA TRP A 367 -30.99 20.71 -5.77
C TRP A 367 -32.18 20.06 -5.04
N LEU A 368 -31.93 19.27 -4.00
CA LEU A 368 -32.96 18.71 -3.10
C LEU A 368 -33.68 19.81 -2.30
N ARG A 369 -33.01 20.94 -2.01
CA ARG A 369 -33.64 22.12 -1.37
C ARG A 369 -34.31 23.06 -2.37
N LYS A 370 -34.24 22.85 -3.68
CA LYS A 370 -34.96 23.69 -4.65
C LYS A 370 -36.48 23.64 -4.45
N ASP A 371 -37.00 22.56 -3.87
CA ASP A 371 -38.42 22.44 -3.51
C ASP A 371 -38.75 23.05 -2.13
N ALA A 372 -37.75 23.44 -1.33
CA ALA A 372 -37.94 24.01 0.01
C ALA A 372 -37.58 25.50 0.13
N MET A 373 -37.03 26.12 -0.92
CA MET A 373 -36.43 27.48 -0.87
C MET A 373 -37.24 28.55 -1.62
N ILE A 374 -38.56 28.37 -1.74
CA ILE A 374 -39.49 29.45 -2.16
C ILE A 374 -40.18 30.10 -0.94
N ASN A 375 -40.27 29.42 0.21
CA ASN A 375 -41.08 29.91 1.34
C ASN A 375 -40.32 30.63 2.48
N ASN A 376 -38.98 30.64 2.50
CA ASN A 376 -38.23 31.23 3.63
C ASN A 376 -37.48 32.54 3.33
N LYS A 377 -37.68 33.15 2.15
CA LYS A 377 -37.00 34.42 1.81
C LYS A 377 -37.73 35.68 2.31
N ILE A 378 -38.85 35.54 3.04
CA ILE A 378 -39.65 36.65 3.58
C ILE A 378 -39.54 36.76 5.12
N ALA A 379 -38.95 35.78 5.82
CA ALA A 379 -39.02 35.69 7.29
C ALA A 379 -37.68 35.96 8.04
N SER A 380 -36.77 36.75 7.48
CA SER A 380 -35.58 37.23 8.24
C SER A 380 -35.26 38.70 7.91
N MET A 381 -36.30 39.51 7.99
CA MET A 381 -36.15 40.93 8.32
C MET A 381 -36.71 41.04 9.75
N GLU A 382 -35.94 41.63 10.66
CA GLU A 382 -36.15 41.66 12.13
C GLU A 382 -35.69 40.36 12.80
N THR A 383 -34.67 40.33 13.67
CA THR A 383 -34.29 41.28 14.73
C THR A 383 -32.76 41.28 14.84
N PHE A 384 -32.09 42.36 14.41
CA PHE A 384 -30.71 42.62 14.83
C PHE A 384 -30.76 43.84 15.73
N GLN A 385 -30.28 43.68 16.96
CA GLN A 385 -30.14 44.76 17.92
C GLN A 385 -29.23 45.82 17.28
N ALA A 386 -29.84 46.92 16.86
CA ALA A 386 -29.19 48.02 16.17
C ALA A 386 -28.17 48.66 17.11
N CYS A 387 -26.92 48.19 17.04
CA CYS A 387 -25.82 49.13 17.23
C CYS A 387 -26.02 50.20 16.17
N LYS A 388 -26.06 51.46 16.60
CA LYS A 388 -26.23 52.61 15.71
C LYS A 388 -25.12 52.54 14.67
N GLU A 389 -25.47 52.18 13.44
CA GLU A 389 -24.53 52.09 12.35
C GLU A 389 -24.01 53.48 12.01
N ASP A 390 -22.71 53.61 11.81
CA ASP A 390 -22.11 54.90 11.51
C ASP A 390 -22.60 55.41 10.15
N SER A 391 -22.78 56.73 10.07
CA SER A 391 -23.38 57.38 8.89
C SER A 391 -22.56 57.15 7.62
N ASP A 392 -21.24 57.07 7.74
CA ASP A 392 -20.31 56.79 6.64
C ASP A 392 -20.47 55.36 6.11
N VAL A 393 -20.58 54.36 7.00
CA VAL A 393 -20.83 52.96 6.63
C VAL A 393 -22.16 52.81 5.89
N ALA A 394 -23.21 53.49 6.36
CA ALA A 394 -24.52 53.47 5.71
C ALA A 394 -24.48 54.13 4.32
N MET A 395 -23.79 55.27 4.18
CA MET A 395 -23.61 55.93 2.88
C MET A 395 -22.82 55.06 1.90
N GLU A 396 -21.74 54.43 2.35
CA GLU A 396 -20.91 53.56 1.55
C GLU A 396 -21.68 52.31 1.09
N ARG A 397 -22.49 51.70 1.96
CA ARG A 397 -23.38 50.59 1.57
C ARG A 397 -24.33 51.01 0.45
N GLU A 398 -24.98 52.16 0.57
CA GLU A 398 -25.93 52.61 -0.47
C GLU A 398 -25.21 52.99 -1.78
N LYS A 399 -23.98 53.51 -1.69
CA LYS A 399 -23.12 53.76 -2.86
C LYS A 399 -22.81 52.46 -3.61
N VAL A 400 -22.32 51.45 -2.90
CA VAL A 400 -21.97 50.12 -3.44
C VAL A 400 -23.20 49.38 -4.00
N ARG A 401 -24.38 49.62 -3.40
CA ARG A 401 -25.65 49.05 -3.88
C ARG A 401 -26.06 49.61 -5.25
N LYS A 402 -25.73 50.88 -5.53
CA LYS A 402 -26.08 51.56 -6.79
C LYS A 402 -25.03 51.37 -7.90
N MET A 403 -23.80 50.98 -7.57
CA MET A 403 -22.75 50.75 -8.56
C MET A 403 -23.11 49.63 -9.53
N GLU A 404 -22.67 49.75 -10.78
CA GLU A 404 -22.57 48.62 -11.69
C GLU A 404 -21.34 47.77 -11.37
N ASN A 405 -21.33 46.51 -11.82
CA ASN A 405 -20.27 45.56 -11.46
C ASN A 405 -18.87 45.95 -11.99
N ASN A 406 -18.80 46.91 -12.94
CA ASN A 406 -17.56 47.39 -13.57
C ASN A 406 -17.11 48.77 -13.05
N ASP A 407 -17.87 49.41 -12.16
CA ASP A 407 -17.60 50.80 -11.74
C ASP A 407 -16.34 50.94 -10.88
N ALA A 408 -15.88 49.85 -10.26
CA ALA A 408 -14.69 49.80 -9.43
C ALA A 408 -13.89 48.52 -9.67
N LEU A 409 -12.62 48.51 -9.23
CA LEU A 409 -11.74 47.36 -9.37
C LEU A 409 -12.26 46.17 -8.55
N MET A 410 -12.75 46.44 -7.34
CA MET A 410 -13.40 45.46 -6.47
C MET A 410 -14.69 46.04 -5.91
N ILE A 411 -15.76 45.24 -5.93
CA ILE A 411 -17.06 45.59 -5.37
C ILE A 411 -17.52 44.42 -4.52
N VAL A 412 -17.82 44.66 -3.24
CA VAL A 412 -18.25 43.64 -2.29
C VAL A 412 -19.59 44.06 -1.71
N ARG A 413 -20.62 43.22 -1.86
CA ARG A 413 -21.98 43.49 -1.37
C ARG A 413 -22.38 42.47 -0.33
N ASN A 414 -22.77 42.97 0.84
CA ASN A 414 -23.37 42.22 1.95
C ASN A 414 -22.64 40.91 2.25
N LEU A 415 -21.31 40.92 2.22
CA LEU A 415 -20.48 39.76 2.46
C LEU A 415 -20.71 39.24 3.88
N GLU A 416 -21.11 37.98 4.00
CA GLU A 416 -21.52 37.38 5.26
C GLU A 416 -20.94 35.97 5.48
N LYS A 417 -20.50 35.69 6.71
CA LYS A 417 -19.96 34.38 7.11
C LYS A 417 -20.42 33.96 8.49
N TRP A 418 -21.06 32.79 8.53
CA TRP A 418 -21.42 32.08 9.76
C TRP A 418 -20.52 30.86 9.97
N PHE A 419 -20.09 30.65 11.22
CA PHE A 419 -19.44 29.43 11.70
C PHE A 419 -20.28 28.84 12.84
N GLY A 420 -21.14 27.88 12.50
CA GLY A 420 -22.20 27.46 13.42
C GLY A 420 -23.09 28.66 13.77
N ASP A 421 -23.21 28.97 15.06
CA ASP A 421 -24.00 30.09 15.55
C ASP A 421 -23.23 31.44 15.57
N LEU A 422 -21.93 31.42 15.28
CA LEU A 422 -21.10 32.62 15.28
C LEU A 422 -21.15 33.33 13.91
N ASN A 423 -21.73 34.53 13.87
CA ASN A 423 -21.63 35.43 12.70
C ASN A 423 -20.29 36.20 12.72
N ALA A 424 -19.27 35.65 12.06
CA ALA A 424 -17.92 36.20 12.05
C ALA A 424 -17.76 37.41 11.12
N VAL A 425 -18.58 37.53 10.07
CA VAL A 425 -18.56 38.66 9.13
C VAL A 425 -19.99 39.08 8.86
N LYS A 426 -20.38 40.29 9.29
CA LYS A 426 -21.78 40.74 9.34
C LYS A 426 -22.11 41.70 8.19
N LYS A 427 -22.44 41.15 7.01
CA LYS A 427 -22.95 41.89 5.83
C LYS A 427 -22.10 43.12 5.44
N ILE A 428 -20.79 42.91 5.30
CA ILE A 428 -19.87 44.00 4.94
C ILE A 428 -20.08 44.39 3.46
N SER A 429 -20.16 45.68 3.18
CA SER A 429 -20.24 46.24 1.83
C SER A 429 -19.22 47.34 1.64
N PHE A 430 -18.38 47.24 0.61
CA PHE A 430 -17.36 48.24 0.26
C PHE A 430 -16.97 48.12 -1.23
N HIS A 431 -16.37 49.17 -1.78
CA HIS A 431 -15.68 49.12 -3.07
C HIS A 431 -14.22 49.55 -2.94
N VAL A 432 -13.40 49.16 -3.91
CA VAL A 432 -12.01 49.62 -4.07
C VAL A 432 -11.84 50.15 -5.48
N ALA A 433 -11.55 51.44 -5.61
CA ALA A 433 -11.31 52.10 -6.89
C ALA A 433 -9.97 51.70 -7.51
N LYS A 434 -9.82 51.90 -8.81
CA LYS A 434 -8.55 51.61 -9.51
C LYS A 434 -7.45 52.56 -9.03
N GLY A 435 -6.33 52.00 -8.57
CA GLY A 435 -5.20 52.77 -8.04
C GLY A 435 -5.35 53.21 -6.58
N GLU A 436 -6.44 52.81 -5.91
CA GLU A 436 -6.65 53.06 -4.49
C GLU A 436 -5.87 52.07 -3.62
N CYS A 437 -5.29 52.57 -2.53
CA CYS A 437 -4.73 51.73 -1.47
C CYS A 437 -5.78 51.57 -0.37
N PHE A 438 -6.41 50.40 -0.30
CA PHE A 438 -7.45 50.08 0.68
C PHE A 438 -6.92 49.13 1.76
N GLY A 439 -7.20 49.42 3.03
CA GLY A 439 -6.75 48.63 4.17
C GLY A 439 -7.89 48.27 5.13
N LEU A 440 -7.98 46.99 5.52
CA LEU A 440 -8.88 46.53 6.58
C LEU A 440 -8.17 46.60 7.93
N LEU A 441 -8.53 47.56 8.77
CA LEU A 441 -7.98 47.72 10.12
C LEU A 441 -8.98 47.24 11.18
N GLY A 442 -8.49 46.55 12.21
CA GLY A 442 -9.31 46.11 13.33
C GLY A 442 -8.54 45.17 14.26
N ILE A 443 -9.09 44.90 15.44
CA ILE A 443 -8.49 43.96 16.41
C ILE A 443 -8.46 42.51 15.88
N ASN A 444 -7.68 41.65 16.52
CA ASN A 444 -7.72 40.21 16.23
C ASN A 444 -9.12 39.66 16.51
N GLY A 445 -9.65 38.84 15.59
CA GLY A 445 -11.02 38.33 15.67
C GLY A 445 -12.09 39.24 15.01
N ALA A 446 -11.74 40.43 14.51
CA ALA A 446 -12.70 41.32 13.83
C ALA A 446 -13.22 40.80 12.46
N GLY A 447 -12.75 39.63 11.99
CA GLY A 447 -13.18 39.05 10.71
C GLY A 447 -12.32 39.41 9.50
N LYS A 448 -11.20 40.13 9.65
CA LYS A 448 -10.30 40.54 8.54
C LYS A 448 -9.83 39.37 7.68
N THR A 449 -9.19 38.37 8.31
CA THR A 449 -8.70 37.17 7.62
C THR A 449 -9.85 36.42 6.98
N THR A 450 -10.98 36.28 7.68
CA THR A 450 -12.20 35.65 7.16
C THR A 450 -12.73 36.35 5.90
N THR A 451 -12.71 37.68 5.86
CA THR A 451 -13.08 38.48 4.70
C THR A 451 -12.17 38.17 3.51
N PHE A 452 -10.85 38.19 3.69
CA PHE A 452 -9.91 37.85 2.61
C PHE A 452 -10.10 36.41 2.12
N GLN A 453 -10.23 35.45 3.04
CA GLN A 453 -10.48 34.05 2.70
C GLN A 453 -11.75 33.84 1.88
N MET A 454 -12.78 34.67 2.08
CA MET A 454 -13.97 34.62 1.23
C MET A 454 -13.75 35.23 -0.14
N LEU A 455 -13.02 36.36 -0.23
CA LEU A 455 -12.71 37.01 -1.50
C LEU A 455 -11.77 36.17 -2.38
N THR A 456 -10.86 35.43 -1.76
CA THR A 456 -9.94 34.50 -2.45
C THR A 456 -10.53 33.12 -2.69
N GLY A 457 -11.76 32.86 -2.22
CA GLY A 457 -12.46 31.59 -2.42
C GLY A 457 -11.96 30.44 -1.55
N GLU A 458 -11.06 30.68 -0.59
CA GLU A 458 -10.62 29.68 0.38
C GLU A 458 -11.78 29.22 1.29
N SER A 459 -12.69 30.13 1.62
CA SER A 459 -13.88 29.87 2.41
C SER A 459 -15.12 30.28 1.62
N LYS A 460 -16.07 29.36 1.43
CA LYS A 460 -17.38 29.70 0.88
C LYS A 460 -18.10 30.73 1.76
N SER A 461 -18.56 31.82 1.16
CA SER A 461 -19.42 32.81 1.81
C SER A 461 -20.83 32.24 2.02
N SER A 462 -21.49 32.63 3.12
CA SER A 462 -22.89 32.25 3.39
C SER A 462 -23.87 33.05 2.54
N ALA A 463 -23.55 34.33 2.29
CA ALA A 463 -24.19 35.20 1.31
C ALA A 463 -23.13 36.20 0.82
N CYS A 464 -23.02 36.41 -0.49
CA CYS A 464 -22.07 37.36 -1.06
C CYS A 464 -22.40 37.62 -2.53
N ASP A 465 -22.33 38.89 -2.92
CA ASP A 465 -22.11 39.32 -4.31
C ASP A 465 -20.81 40.12 -4.34
N ALA A 466 -19.71 39.51 -4.78
CA ALA A 466 -18.42 40.19 -4.92
C ALA A 466 -17.89 40.06 -6.34
N TYR A 467 -17.33 41.16 -6.84
CA TYR A 467 -16.86 41.32 -8.20
C TYR A 467 -15.43 41.85 -8.19
N ILE A 468 -14.57 41.26 -9.02
CA ILE A 468 -13.22 41.74 -9.30
C ILE A 468 -13.15 42.01 -10.79
N HIS A 469 -12.88 43.26 -11.16
CA HIS A 469 -12.78 43.69 -12.55
C HIS A 469 -14.03 43.30 -13.38
N GLY A 470 -15.22 43.39 -12.78
CA GLY A 470 -16.49 42.99 -13.41
C GLY A 470 -16.89 41.53 -13.26
N PHE A 471 -15.96 40.65 -12.86
CA PHE A 471 -16.20 39.20 -12.77
C PHE A 471 -16.64 38.80 -11.37
N ASN A 472 -17.75 38.08 -11.28
CA ASN A 472 -18.24 37.58 -9.99
C ASN A 472 -17.32 36.46 -9.46
N ILE A 473 -16.90 36.56 -8.20
CA ILE A 473 -15.94 35.61 -7.59
C ILE A 473 -16.52 34.22 -7.30
N GLN A 474 -17.84 34.03 -7.38
CA GLN A 474 -18.48 32.72 -7.17
C GLN A 474 -18.71 32.00 -8.51
N THR A 475 -19.22 32.72 -9.51
CA THR A 475 -19.59 32.12 -10.81
C THR A 475 -18.48 32.22 -11.85
N GLN A 476 -17.67 33.28 -11.81
CA GLN A 476 -16.61 33.59 -12.78
C GLN A 476 -15.23 33.72 -12.11
N TRP A 477 -15.02 32.97 -11.03
CA TRP A 477 -13.83 33.04 -10.17
C TRP A 477 -12.50 33.00 -10.93
N ARG A 478 -12.39 32.20 -12.00
CA ARG A 478 -11.17 32.11 -12.81
C ARG A 478 -10.78 33.45 -13.43
N LYS A 479 -11.74 34.10 -14.10
CA LYS A 479 -11.51 35.42 -14.74
C LYS A 479 -11.23 36.50 -13.69
N ALA A 480 -11.86 36.38 -12.51
CA ALA A 480 -11.58 37.26 -11.38
C ALA A 480 -10.14 37.09 -10.87
N TYR A 481 -9.66 35.85 -10.71
CA TYR A 481 -8.33 35.57 -10.15
C TYR A 481 -7.17 35.80 -11.10
N ASP A 482 -7.42 35.84 -12.41
CA ASP A 482 -6.44 36.31 -13.40
C ASP A 482 -5.97 37.75 -13.11
N HIS A 483 -6.78 38.55 -12.42
CA HIS A 483 -6.53 39.95 -12.11
C HIS A 483 -6.14 40.22 -10.64
N ILE A 484 -5.97 39.19 -9.82
CA ILE A 484 -5.60 39.33 -8.39
C ILE A 484 -4.30 38.59 -8.05
N GLY A 485 -3.49 39.19 -7.18
CA GLY A 485 -2.42 38.50 -6.46
C GLY A 485 -2.82 38.37 -4.99
N TYR A 486 -2.56 37.22 -4.37
CA TYR A 486 -2.86 36.97 -2.97
C TYR A 486 -1.61 36.51 -2.23
N CYS A 487 -1.35 37.11 -1.07
CA CYS A 487 -0.30 36.69 -0.15
C CYS A 487 -0.99 36.25 1.15
N PRO A 488 -1.07 34.95 1.45
CA PRO A 488 -1.71 34.45 2.66
C PRO A 488 -0.94 34.86 3.91
N GLN A 489 -1.60 34.78 5.07
CA GLN A 489 -0.99 35.09 6.37
C GLN A 489 0.16 34.14 6.73
N PHE A 490 0.06 32.87 6.30
CA PHE A 490 1.09 31.86 6.47
C PHE A 490 1.64 31.49 5.10
N ASP A 491 2.92 31.18 5.01
CA ASP A 491 3.59 30.90 3.74
C ASP A 491 3.04 29.62 3.10
N ALA A 492 2.26 29.80 2.02
CA ALA A 492 1.63 28.72 1.27
C ALA A 492 2.54 28.19 0.15
N VAL A 493 3.78 27.90 0.51
CA VAL A 493 4.88 27.53 -0.39
C VAL A 493 5.34 26.10 -0.13
N ILE A 494 5.93 25.48 -1.16
CA ILE A 494 6.51 24.14 -1.06
C ILE A 494 7.95 24.30 -0.57
N GLY A 495 8.23 23.88 0.67
CA GLY A 495 9.52 24.13 1.33
C GLY A 495 10.71 23.42 0.68
N GLU A 496 10.46 22.38 -0.11
CA GLU A 496 11.44 21.59 -0.84
C GLU A 496 11.91 22.25 -2.14
N MET A 497 11.25 23.31 -2.61
CA MET A 497 11.70 24.08 -3.77
C MET A 497 12.59 25.25 -3.34
N THR A 498 13.46 25.67 -4.25
CA THR A 498 14.20 26.92 -4.11
C THR A 498 13.31 28.13 -4.37
N GLY A 499 13.75 29.32 -3.92
CA GLY A 499 13.05 30.57 -4.22
C GLY A 499 12.88 30.80 -5.73
N GLN A 500 13.92 30.48 -6.51
CA GLN A 500 13.87 30.58 -7.98
C GLN A 500 12.90 29.56 -8.60
N GLU A 501 12.93 28.30 -8.20
CA GLU A 501 12.00 27.26 -8.70
C GLU A 501 10.54 27.60 -8.41
N THR A 502 10.27 28.17 -7.22
CA THR A 502 8.93 28.58 -6.83
C THR A 502 8.41 29.72 -7.71
N LEU A 503 9.26 30.71 -8.02
CA LEU A 503 8.90 31.78 -8.94
C LEU A 503 8.72 31.26 -10.37
N HIS A 504 9.55 30.32 -10.83
CA HIS A 504 9.37 29.67 -12.13
C HIS A 504 8.03 28.92 -12.20
N MET A 505 7.66 28.17 -11.15
CA MET A 505 6.39 27.46 -11.07
C MET A 505 5.20 28.43 -11.21
N PHE A 506 5.13 29.48 -10.39
CA PHE A 506 4.02 30.43 -10.46
C PHE A 506 3.98 31.23 -11.77
N ALA A 507 5.13 31.56 -12.34
CA ALA A 507 5.20 32.23 -13.64
C ALA A 507 4.68 31.32 -14.76
N ARG A 508 5.02 30.02 -14.76
CA ARG A 508 4.45 29.04 -15.71
C ARG A 508 2.94 28.88 -15.55
N LEU A 509 2.44 28.82 -14.31
CA LEU A 509 1.00 28.76 -14.04
C LEU A 509 0.25 29.99 -14.57
N ARG A 510 0.86 31.18 -14.49
CA ARG A 510 0.36 32.42 -15.08
C ARG A 510 0.53 32.53 -16.60
N GLY A 511 1.12 31.52 -17.25
CA GLY A 511 1.29 31.48 -18.71
C GLY A 511 2.45 32.31 -19.25
N VAL A 512 3.45 32.63 -18.41
CA VAL A 512 4.70 33.25 -18.88
C VAL A 512 5.41 32.30 -19.85
N ARG A 513 5.84 32.82 -21.00
CA ARG A 513 6.56 32.03 -22.02
C ARG A 513 7.92 31.58 -21.47
N GLU A 514 8.34 30.36 -21.83
CA GLU A 514 9.58 29.77 -21.33
C GLU A 514 10.81 30.63 -21.64
N CYS A 515 10.83 31.34 -22.77
CA CYS A 515 11.91 32.25 -23.16
C CYS A 515 12.04 33.47 -22.22
N ASP A 516 10.94 33.95 -21.66
CA ASP A 516 10.91 35.16 -20.82
C ASP A 516 11.03 34.82 -19.32
N LEU A 517 10.86 33.54 -18.98
CA LEU A 517 10.74 33.03 -17.61
C LEU A 517 11.92 33.45 -16.73
N THR A 518 13.14 33.20 -17.19
CA THR A 518 14.36 33.49 -16.42
C THR A 518 14.60 34.99 -16.28
N GLN A 519 14.28 35.77 -17.32
CA GLN A 519 14.43 37.23 -17.28
C GLN A 519 13.47 37.85 -16.26
N ILE A 520 12.19 37.46 -16.31
CA ILE A 520 11.15 38.02 -15.43
C ILE A 520 11.42 37.62 -13.98
N THR A 521 11.72 36.35 -13.74
CA THR A 521 11.99 35.88 -12.37
C THR A 521 13.24 36.52 -11.76
N ASN A 522 14.35 36.62 -12.49
CA ASN A 522 15.53 37.33 -12.00
C ASN A 522 15.26 38.83 -11.76
N SER A 523 14.48 39.49 -12.61
CA SER A 523 14.10 40.88 -12.41
C SER A 523 13.29 41.08 -11.13
N MET A 524 12.36 40.16 -10.84
CA MET A 524 11.56 40.19 -9.60
C MET A 524 12.41 39.88 -8.36
N ILE A 525 13.31 38.90 -8.44
CA ILE A 525 14.25 38.57 -7.35
C ILE A 525 15.10 39.79 -7.02
N HIS A 526 15.64 40.48 -8.03
CA HIS A 526 16.45 41.68 -7.86
C HIS A 526 15.62 42.85 -7.30
N ALA A 527 14.40 43.05 -7.80
CA ALA A 527 13.51 44.09 -7.30
C ALA A 527 13.12 43.89 -5.82
N LEU A 528 13.06 42.65 -5.36
CA LEU A 528 12.77 42.28 -3.97
C LEU A 528 14.04 42.11 -3.11
N ALA A 529 15.24 42.35 -3.67
CA ALA A 529 16.53 42.16 -3.03
C ALA A 529 16.76 40.74 -2.45
N LEU A 530 16.29 39.71 -3.17
CA LEU A 530 16.39 38.29 -2.76
C LEU A 530 17.53 37.53 -3.46
N ASP A 531 18.43 38.21 -4.19
CA ASP A 531 19.48 37.58 -5.01
C ASP A 531 20.36 36.58 -4.25
N LYS A 532 20.70 36.93 -3.00
CA LYS A 532 21.55 36.08 -2.14
C LYS A 532 20.89 34.75 -1.80
N TYR A 533 19.56 34.72 -1.71
CA TYR A 533 18.82 33.57 -1.23
C TYR A 533 18.19 32.76 -2.36
N LYS A 534 18.16 33.24 -3.61
CA LYS A 534 17.39 32.64 -4.70
C LYS A 534 17.57 31.12 -4.92
N ASN A 535 18.76 30.59 -4.62
CA ASN A 535 19.12 29.17 -4.80
C ASN A 535 18.99 28.34 -3.52
N ASN A 536 18.61 28.96 -2.39
CA ASN A 536 18.39 28.24 -1.16
C ASN A 536 17.01 27.58 -1.19
N LEU A 537 16.84 26.49 -0.44
CA LEU A 537 15.54 25.86 -0.24
C LEU A 537 14.66 26.73 0.64
N ILE A 538 13.39 26.92 0.28
CA ILE A 538 12.48 27.84 1.00
C ILE A 538 12.38 27.50 2.49
N LYS A 539 12.42 26.21 2.85
CA LYS A 539 12.42 25.79 4.26
C LYS A 539 13.62 26.26 5.10
N THR A 540 14.64 26.86 4.48
CA THR A 540 15.86 27.38 5.14
C THR A 540 15.91 28.89 5.29
N TYR A 541 14.86 29.60 4.84
CA TYR A 541 14.81 31.07 4.84
C TYR A 541 14.49 31.63 6.21
#